data_AF-A0A7S2MNA9-F1
#
_entry.id   AF-A0A7S2MNA9-F1
#
_cell.length_a   1.000
_cell.length_b   1.000
_cell.length_c   1.000
_cell.angle_alpha   90.00
_cell.angle_beta   90.00
_cell.angle_gamma   90.00
#
_symmetry.space_group_name_H-M   'P 1'
#
loop_
_entity.id
_entity.type
_entity.pdbx_description
1 polymer ?
#
loop_
_entity_poly.entity_id
_entity_poly.type
_entity_poly.pdbx_seq_one_letter_code
_entity_poly.pdbx_strand_id
1 'polypeptide(L)'
;EQSAAWCGALRSRAAEVASHLGWRSVGHVEVALRVLGGFDETDPFTHTLTQAAATSIDAANQRSKRLNGLPMAMLIRHAPWVSLPRGSRVLLAGLDDDPQLKEALEDAGLRATHWRRFACSASDPHAAPWPPSPQEGGYAGCLMRWPWYAAGEAAAMMIHAVGSVLAPTSPLWVCGNTDEGADAAAAALRLAFSDDHVEVIESADGTVLLRARRDAANATSTAASKAGTLQASLEAWCTRGSLALPQIAHSAADGKKSSTPSPSAPSPSAPSPPAPSVEWVTYPGLFAAGGLDVMTAALLAALPLPPKGGTVLDACCGSGTIAATLTAAALASGDHQLTVHMLDADAVALAAARVNVRPAAARSFLCSGWPDTAACFAKKGKPKRYDWIVSNPPFHRGQPDDFTMVATLIRGARDRLKKHGVLWIVAQEQVPVGR
;
A
#
# COMPACT_ATOMS: atom_id res chain seq x y z
N GLU A 1 -39.23 3.58 22.41
CA GLU A 1 -38.87 3.19 23.81
C GLU A 1 -37.74 2.16 23.87
N GLN A 2 -37.87 0.98 23.25
CA GLN A 2 -36.78 -0.03 23.28
C GLN A 2 -35.44 0.50 22.76
N SER A 3 -35.39 1.19 21.61
CA SER A 3 -34.14 1.78 21.07
C SER A 3 -33.44 2.73 22.06
N ALA A 4 -34.23 3.53 22.80
CA ALA A 4 -33.69 4.45 23.80
C ALA A 4 -33.12 3.71 25.02
N ALA A 5 -33.78 2.62 25.45
CA ALA A 5 -33.27 1.76 26.51
C ALA A 5 -31.97 1.05 26.11
N TRP A 6 -31.90 0.50 24.90
CA TRP A 6 -30.68 -0.11 24.35
C TRP A 6 -29.55 0.91 24.22
N CYS A 7 -29.86 2.13 23.75
CA CYS A 7 -28.90 3.22 23.67
C CYS A 7 -28.35 3.57 25.05
N GLY A 8 -29.21 3.78 26.06
CA GLY A 8 -28.79 4.06 27.43
C GLY A 8 -27.90 2.97 28.03
N ALA A 9 -28.30 1.70 27.85
CA ALA A 9 -27.53 0.55 28.35
C ALA A 9 -26.16 0.43 27.68
N LEU A 10 -26.10 0.59 26.34
CA LEU A 10 -24.85 0.57 25.59
C LEU A 10 -23.92 1.70 26.03
N ARG A 11 -24.43 2.93 26.16
CA ARG A 11 -23.65 4.09 26.61
C ARG A 11 -23.09 3.90 28.01
N SER A 12 -23.93 3.45 28.95
CA SER A 12 -23.50 3.17 30.33
C SER A 12 -22.38 2.14 30.34
N ARG A 13 -22.58 1.00 29.67
CA ARG A 13 -21.59 -0.08 29.71
C ARG A 13 -20.31 0.27 28.98
N ALA A 14 -20.40 0.94 27.84
CA ALA A 14 -19.23 1.36 27.08
C ALA A 14 -18.43 2.45 27.82
N ALA A 15 -19.07 3.33 28.60
CA ALA A 15 -18.37 4.30 29.44
C ALA A 15 -17.52 3.63 30.53
N GLU A 16 -18.03 2.57 31.17
CA GLU A 16 -17.30 1.83 32.20
C GLU A 16 -16.03 1.16 31.69
N VAL A 17 -16.02 0.73 30.42
CA VAL A 17 -14.91 -0.03 29.82
C VAL A 17 -14.15 0.73 28.75
N ALA A 18 -14.44 2.02 28.54
CA ALA A 18 -13.93 2.80 27.41
C ALA A 18 -12.40 2.73 27.29
N SER A 19 -11.69 2.84 28.42
CA SER A 19 -10.22 2.79 28.49
C SER A 19 -9.61 1.44 28.09
N HIS A 20 -10.42 0.39 27.99
CA HIS A 20 -9.99 -0.96 27.59
C HIS A 20 -10.45 -1.34 26.17
N LEU A 21 -11.26 -0.50 25.53
CA LEU A 21 -11.74 -0.77 24.18
C LEU A 21 -10.62 -0.54 23.15
N GLY A 22 -10.39 -1.53 22.30
CA GLY A 22 -9.60 -1.35 21.09
C GLY A 22 -10.33 -0.46 20.08
N TRP A 23 -9.59 0.14 19.15
CA TRP A 23 -10.14 1.05 18.14
C TRP A 23 -11.32 0.45 17.35
N ARG A 24 -11.28 -0.85 17.02
CA ARG A 24 -12.38 -1.56 16.33
C ARG A 24 -13.64 -1.64 17.18
N SER A 25 -13.48 -1.97 18.46
CA SER A 25 -14.60 -2.07 19.41
C SER A 25 -15.25 -0.70 19.60
N VAL A 26 -14.45 0.36 19.69
CA VAL A 26 -14.98 1.72 19.71
C VAL A 26 -15.78 2.01 18.43
N GLY A 27 -15.24 1.70 17.26
CA GLY A 27 -15.95 1.86 15.99
C GLY A 27 -17.31 1.13 15.97
N HIS A 28 -17.36 -0.12 16.42
CA HIS A 28 -18.63 -0.86 16.52
C HIS A 28 -19.63 -0.23 17.49
N VAL A 29 -19.16 0.29 18.64
CA VAL A 29 -20.02 1.01 19.59
C VAL A 29 -20.60 2.27 18.92
N GLU A 30 -19.78 3.04 18.20
CA GLU A 30 -20.24 4.24 17.49
C GLU A 30 -21.28 3.91 16.41
N VAL A 31 -21.04 2.87 15.60
CA VAL A 31 -22.01 2.40 14.60
C VAL A 31 -23.33 2.02 15.26
N ALA A 32 -23.27 1.25 16.35
CA ALA A 32 -24.47 0.88 17.10
C ALA A 32 -25.22 2.11 17.65
N LEU A 33 -24.52 3.13 18.15
CA LEU A 33 -25.13 4.36 18.62
C LEU A 33 -25.80 5.16 17.51
N ARG A 34 -25.20 5.23 16.32
CA ARG A 34 -25.80 5.88 15.14
C ARG A 34 -27.10 5.19 14.75
N VAL A 35 -27.09 3.85 14.67
CA VAL A 35 -28.28 3.04 14.36
C VAL A 35 -29.39 3.24 15.40
N LEU A 36 -29.03 3.36 16.67
CA LEU A 36 -29.98 3.58 17.77
C LEU A 36 -30.46 5.05 17.89
N GLY A 37 -29.93 5.96 17.08
CA GLY A 37 -30.26 7.40 17.11
C GLY A 37 -29.67 8.16 18.29
N GLY A 38 -28.60 7.62 18.91
CA GLY A 38 -27.98 8.17 20.12
C GLY A 38 -26.54 8.64 19.94
N PHE A 39 -26.09 8.84 18.70
CA PHE A 39 -24.77 9.36 18.38
C PHE A 39 -24.85 10.87 18.12
N ASP A 40 -24.06 11.61 18.88
CA ASP A 40 -23.86 13.05 18.73
C ASP A 40 -22.35 13.32 18.88
N GLU A 41 -21.75 14.01 17.91
CA GLU A 41 -20.32 14.33 17.90
C GLU A 41 -19.94 15.33 18.98
N THR A 42 -20.89 16.14 19.46
CA THR A 42 -20.68 17.13 20.52
C THR A 42 -20.80 16.53 21.93
N ASP A 43 -21.16 15.26 22.01
CA ASP A 43 -21.42 14.55 23.25
C ASP A 43 -20.11 14.21 24.01
N PRO A 44 -20.02 14.50 25.32
CA PRO A 44 -18.87 14.10 26.14
C PRO A 44 -18.55 12.60 26.10
N PHE A 45 -19.57 11.75 25.94
CA PHE A 45 -19.36 10.31 25.80
C PHE A 45 -18.69 9.95 24.47
N THR A 46 -19.10 10.58 23.36
CA THR A 46 -18.45 10.43 22.05
C THR A 46 -17.00 10.92 22.10
N HIS A 47 -16.72 12.00 22.83
CA HIS A 47 -15.34 12.45 23.08
C HIS A 47 -14.52 11.42 23.87
N THR A 48 -15.13 10.75 24.85
CA THR A 48 -14.49 9.69 25.64
C THR A 48 -14.14 8.47 24.76
N LEU A 49 -15.07 8.02 23.91
CA LEU A 49 -14.82 6.99 22.91
C LEU A 49 -13.73 7.41 21.92
N THR A 50 -13.73 8.68 21.52
CA THR A 50 -12.72 9.26 20.64
C THR A 50 -11.31 9.15 21.23
N GLN A 51 -11.16 9.56 22.49
CA GLN A 51 -9.89 9.46 23.22
C GLN A 51 -9.43 8.01 23.42
N ALA A 52 -10.35 7.09 23.72
CA ALA A 52 -10.05 5.67 23.86
C ALA A 52 -9.51 5.08 22.55
N ALA A 53 -10.18 5.34 21.43
CA ALA A 53 -9.72 4.86 20.13
C ALA A 53 -8.40 5.52 19.69
N ALA A 54 -8.18 6.81 19.98
CA ALA A 54 -6.88 7.45 19.72
C ALA A 54 -5.75 6.77 20.50
N THR A 55 -5.97 6.51 21.80
CA THR A 55 -5.01 5.79 22.66
C THR A 55 -4.73 4.38 22.13
N SER A 56 -5.78 3.66 21.71
CA SER A 56 -5.62 2.33 21.12
C SER A 56 -4.89 2.35 19.78
N ILE A 57 -5.10 3.37 18.95
CA ILE A 57 -4.39 3.55 17.67
C ILE A 57 -2.91 3.85 17.92
N ASP A 58 -2.60 4.72 18.87
CA ASP A 58 -1.21 5.02 19.22
C ASP A 58 -0.48 3.77 19.74
N ALA A 59 -1.13 2.97 20.58
CA ALA A 59 -0.61 1.70 21.04
C ALA A 59 -0.39 0.69 19.87
N ALA A 60 -1.33 0.63 18.92
CA ALA A 60 -1.20 -0.20 17.72
C ALA A 60 -0.03 0.24 16.84
N ASN A 61 0.12 1.55 16.58
CA ASN A 61 1.23 2.11 15.81
C ASN A 61 2.59 1.85 16.49
N GLN A 62 2.67 1.99 17.82
CA GLN A 62 3.90 1.70 18.58
C GLN A 62 4.25 0.20 18.54
N ARG A 63 3.26 -0.68 18.67
CA ARG A 63 3.44 -2.12 18.51
C ARG A 63 3.94 -2.44 17.11
N SER A 64 3.31 -1.87 16.08
CA SER A 64 3.70 -2.04 14.68
C SER A 64 5.16 -1.65 14.46
N LYS A 65 5.55 -0.45 14.93
CA LYS A 65 6.94 0.03 14.85
C LYS A 65 7.94 -0.91 15.51
N ARG A 66 7.62 -1.43 16.70
CA ARG A 66 8.49 -2.38 17.41
C ARG A 66 8.66 -3.68 16.64
N LEU A 67 7.57 -4.28 16.18
CA LEU A 67 7.58 -5.56 15.46
C LEU A 67 8.32 -5.45 14.11
N ASN A 68 8.13 -4.34 13.39
CA ASN A 68 8.84 -4.09 12.13
C ASN A 68 10.37 -4.01 12.30
N GLY A 69 10.87 -3.66 13.49
CA GLY A 69 12.31 -3.58 13.79
C GLY A 69 12.98 -4.91 14.15
N LEU A 70 12.21 -5.93 14.55
CA LEU A 70 12.77 -7.21 15.02
C LEU A 70 13.58 -7.96 13.93
N PRO A 71 13.12 -8.07 12.67
CA PRO A 71 13.88 -8.73 11.62
C PRO A 71 15.23 -8.06 11.34
N MET A 72 15.28 -6.73 11.37
CA MET A 72 16.53 -5.97 11.18
C MET A 72 17.50 -6.21 12.34
N ALA A 73 17.01 -6.15 13.57
CA ALA A 73 17.83 -6.41 14.76
C ALA A 73 18.41 -7.84 14.76
N MET A 74 17.59 -8.84 14.38
CA MET A 74 18.05 -10.23 14.23
C MET A 74 19.13 -10.34 13.14
N LEU A 75 18.92 -9.69 12.00
CA LEU A 75 19.84 -9.70 10.88
C LEU A 75 21.22 -9.08 11.25
N ILE A 76 21.21 -7.93 11.94
CA ILE A 76 22.43 -7.25 12.41
C ILE A 76 23.16 -8.08 13.46
N ARG A 77 22.44 -8.69 14.41
CA ARG A 77 23.03 -9.54 15.45
C ARG A 77 23.80 -10.73 14.86
N HIS A 78 23.24 -11.36 13.83
CA HIS A 78 23.89 -12.52 13.18
C HIS A 78 24.99 -12.13 12.21
N ALA A 79 24.93 -10.92 11.64
CA ALA A 79 25.89 -10.39 10.68
C ALA A 79 26.36 -11.41 9.62
N PRO A 80 25.48 -12.16 8.94
CA PRO A 80 25.91 -13.30 8.12
C PRO A 80 26.80 -12.93 6.92
N TRP A 81 26.84 -11.64 6.56
CA TRP A 81 27.67 -11.08 5.51
C TRP A 81 29.17 -11.04 5.84
N VAL A 82 29.58 -11.23 7.10
CA VAL A 82 31.02 -11.25 7.48
C VAL A 82 31.81 -12.35 6.76
N SER A 83 31.11 -13.34 6.21
CA SER A 83 31.69 -14.40 5.37
C SER A 83 32.04 -13.95 3.94
N LEU A 84 31.58 -12.77 3.51
CA LEU A 84 31.81 -12.28 2.15
C LEU A 84 33.19 -11.60 2.01
N PRO A 85 33.86 -11.73 0.85
CA PRO A 85 35.12 -11.04 0.59
C PRO A 85 34.97 -9.52 0.69
N ARG A 86 35.98 -8.83 1.25
CA ARG A 86 36.04 -7.36 1.23
C ARG A 86 35.98 -6.83 -0.20
N GLY A 87 35.29 -5.71 -0.40
CA GLY A 87 35.04 -5.08 -1.70
C GLY A 87 33.84 -5.67 -2.47
N SER A 88 33.23 -6.74 -1.96
CA SER A 88 32.03 -7.34 -2.56
C SER A 88 30.85 -6.37 -2.56
N ARG A 89 30.00 -6.51 -3.58
CA ARG A 89 28.72 -5.78 -3.65
C ARG A 89 27.61 -6.64 -3.08
N VAL A 90 26.78 -6.06 -2.24
CA VAL A 90 25.61 -6.72 -1.65
C VAL A 90 24.34 -5.94 -1.99
N LEU A 91 23.26 -6.66 -2.26
CA LEU A 91 21.95 -6.07 -2.45
C LEU A 91 21.19 -6.06 -1.12
N LEU A 92 20.59 -4.92 -0.78
CA LEU A 92 19.64 -4.79 0.33
C LEU A 92 18.24 -4.68 -0.28
N ALA A 93 17.45 -5.75 -0.20
CA ALA A 93 16.17 -5.88 -0.88
C ALA A 93 14.99 -5.74 0.10
N GLY A 94 14.17 -4.70 -0.09
CA GLY A 94 12.99 -4.44 0.75
C GLY A 94 13.31 -3.99 2.17
N LEU A 95 14.57 -3.67 2.46
CA LEU A 95 15.01 -3.15 3.75
C LEU A 95 14.91 -1.62 3.77
N ASP A 96 14.41 -1.09 4.89
CA ASP A 96 14.48 0.34 5.19
C ASP A 96 15.92 0.74 5.48
N ASP A 97 16.21 2.05 5.37
CA ASP A 97 17.54 2.56 5.66
C ASP A 97 17.82 2.50 7.16
N ASP A 98 18.85 1.77 7.54
CA ASP A 98 19.23 1.55 8.94
C ASP A 98 20.71 1.94 9.15
N PRO A 99 21.01 2.91 10.02
CA PRO A 99 22.39 3.35 10.27
C PRO A 99 23.30 2.25 10.81
N GLN A 100 22.78 1.35 11.66
CA GLN A 100 23.57 0.27 12.26
C GLN A 100 23.92 -0.79 11.23
N LEU A 101 22.97 -1.15 10.36
CA LEU A 101 23.26 -2.06 9.24
C LEU A 101 24.30 -1.44 8.29
N LYS A 102 24.15 -0.14 7.99
CA LYS A 102 25.08 0.57 7.12
C LYS A 102 26.51 0.53 7.67
N GLU A 103 26.69 0.91 8.93
CA GLU A 103 27.99 0.89 9.62
C GLU A 103 28.59 -0.54 9.61
N ALA A 104 27.80 -1.55 9.96
CA ALA A 104 28.26 -2.94 10.00
C ALA A 104 28.66 -3.50 8.62
N LEU A 105 28.05 -3.03 7.54
CA LEU A 105 28.45 -3.40 6.17
C LEU A 105 29.72 -2.65 5.72
N GLU A 106 29.87 -1.38 6.11
CA GLU A 106 31.06 -0.57 5.84
C GLU A 106 32.29 -1.13 6.57
N ASP A 107 32.15 -1.54 7.83
CA ASP A 107 33.22 -2.19 8.62
C ASP A 107 33.67 -3.52 8.00
N ALA A 108 32.70 -4.30 7.49
CA ALA A 108 32.96 -5.51 6.71
C ALA A 108 33.61 -5.22 5.33
N GLY A 109 33.72 -3.95 4.94
CA GLY A 109 34.30 -3.53 3.66
C GLY A 109 33.40 -3.83 2.47
N LEU A 110 32.08 -3.88 2.66
CA LEU A 110 31.10 -4.23 1.64
C LEU A 110 30.50 -2.97 1.01
N ARG A 111 30.11 -3.07 -0.26
CA ARG A 111 29.41 -2.01 -0.99
C ARG A 111 27.94 -2.37 -1.14
N ALA A 112 27.09 -1.69 -0.38
CA ALA A 112 25.65 -1.93 -0.39
C ALA A 112 24.95 -1.17 -1.51
N THR A 113 24.07 -1.85 -2.24
CA THR A 113 23.06 -1.24 -3.11
C THR A 113 21.69 -1.50 -2.50
N HIS A 114 20.92 -0.44 -2.24
CA HIS A 114 19.55 -0.57 -1.77
C HIS A 114 18.57 -0.68 -2.94
N TRP A 115 17.59 -1.57 -2.78
CA TRP A 115 16.41 -1.65 -3.63
C TRP A 115 15.19 -1.97 -2.79
N ARG A 116 14.09 -1.25 -3.04
CA ARG A 116 12.79 -1.52 -2.44
C ARG A 116 11.67 -1.26 -3.45
N ARG A 117 10.57 -1.99 -3.30
CA ARG A 117 9.37 -1.79 -4.11
C ARG A 117 8.60 -0.53 -3.69
N PHE A 118 8.55 -0.28 -2.38
CA PHE A 118 7.84 0.84 -1.79
C PHE A 118 8.81 1.98 -1.49
N ALA A 119 8.49 3.17 -1.96
CA ALA A 119 9.20 4.39 -1.61
C ALA A 119 8.96 4.76 -0.15
N CYS A 120 10.01 5.22 0.53
CA CYS A 120 9.92 5.70 1.90
C CYS A 120 9.80 7.23 1.98
N SER A 121 10.19 7.95 0.93
CA SER A 121 10.11 9.40 0.80
C SER A 121 9.73 9.82 -0.63
N ALA A 122 9.52 11.13 -0.88
CA ALA A 122 9.57 11.61 -2.26
C ALA A 122 10.97 11.42 -2.84
N SER A 123 11.00 11.10 -4.14
CA SER A 123 12.25 10.97 -4.89
C SER A 123 13.22 9.94 -4.28
N ASP A 124 12.70 8.93 -3.58
CA ASP A 124 13.49 7.80 -3.06
C ASP A 124 14.22 7.10 -4.23
N PRO A 125 15.55 7.22 -4.32
CA PRO A 125 16.31 6.69 -5.46
C PRO A 125 16.41 5.15 -5.42
N HIS A 126 16.03 4.54 -4.30
CA HIS A 126 16.08 3.09 -4.09
C HIS A 126 14.74 2.42 -4.43
N ALA A 127 13.69 3.22 -4.61
CA ALA A 127 12.36 2.72 -4.93
C ALA A 127 12.21 2.47 -6.44
N ALA A 128 12.11 1.21 -6.83
CA ALA A 128 11.96 0.82 -8.23
C ALA A 128 11.12 -0.46 -8.38
N PRO A 129 10.45 -0.66 -9.53
CA PRO A 129 9.65 -1.87 -9.75
C PRO A 129 10.46 -3.17 -9.76
N TRP A 130 11.76 -3.08 -10.05
CA TRP A 130 12.68 -4.21 -10.18
C TRP A 130 14.07 -3.81 -9.66
N PRO A 131 14.88 -4.74 -9.10
CA PRO A 131 16.21 -4.42 -8.63
C PRO A 131 17.11 -3.91 -9.75
N PRO A 132 18.05 -3.00 -9.43
CA PRO A 132 19.00 -2.50 -10.41
C PRO A 132 19.90 -3.64 -10.89
N SER A 133 20.09 -3.73 -12.21
CA SER A 133 21.02 -4.67 -12.81
C SER A 133 22.43 -4.44 -12.23
N PRO A 134 23.11 -5.48 -11.75
CA PRO A 134 24.48 -5.36 -11.30
C PRO A 134 25.38 -5.05 -12.52
N GLN A 135 26.49 -4.35 -12.31
CA GLN A 135 27.57 -4.39 -13.32
C GLN A 135 28.14 -5.82 -13.38
N GLU A 136 29.06 -6.12 -14.31
CA GLU A 136 29.62 -7.48 -14.51
C GLU A 136 29.79 -8.29 -13.21
N GLY A 137 29.35 -9.56 -13.24
CA GLY A 137 29.57 -10.53 -12.16
C GLY A 137 28.50 -10.62 -11.07
N GLY A 138 27.41 -9.83 -11.09
CA GLY A 138 26.31 -9.98 -10.13
C GLY A 138 26.55 -9.33 -8.75
N TYR A 139 25.57 -9.46 -7.85
CA TYR A 139 25.75 -9.21 -6.41
C TYR A 139 26.28 -10.47 -5.72
N ALA A 140 27.27 -10.33 -4.85
CA ALA A 140 27.90 -11.42 -4.11
C ALA A 140 27.06 -11.96 -2.95
N GLY A 141 25.97 -11.27 -2.62
CA GLY A 141 24.99 -11.68 -1.63
C GLY A 141 23.81 -10.70 -1.59
N CYS A 142 22.68 -11.15 -1.04
CA CYS A 142 21.52 -10.30 -0.84
C CYS A 142 20.95 -10.48 0.57
N LEU A 143 20.62 -9.35 1.19
CA LEU A 143 19.93 -9.27 2.47
C LEU A 143 18.51 -8.80 2.14
N MET A 144 17.53 -9.67 2.34
CA MET A 144 16.15 -9.47 1.91
C MET A 144 15.21 -9.43 3.10
N ARG A 145 14.37 -8.39 3.14
CA ARG A 145 13.19 -8.36 3.99
C ARG A 145 12.06 -9.13 3.33
N TRP A 146 11.45 -10.07 4.04
CA TRP A 146 10.25 -10.76 3.58
C TRP A 146 9.15 -9.75 3.21
N PRO A 147 8.48 -9.89 2.05
CA PRO A 147 7.49 -8.92 1.60
C PRO A 147 6.19 -9.02 2.38
N TRP A 148 6.03 -8.14 3.36
CA TRP A 148 4.83 -8.03 4.20
C TRP A 148 3.53 -7.71 3.44
N TYR A 149 3.63 -7.17 2.23
CA TYR A 149 2.50 -6.71 1.45
C TYR A 149 1.76 -7.84 0.71
N ALA A 150 2.35 -9.04 0.62
CA ALA A 150 1.66 -10.24 0.13
C ALA A 150 2.51 -11.51 0.26
N ALA A 151 1.87 -12.60 0.69
CA ALA A 151 2.40 -13.96 0.56
C ALA A 151 2.16 -14.51 -0.87
N GLY A 152 2.65 -15.73 -1.14
CA GLY A 152 2.42 -16.41 -2.42
C GLY A 152 3.17 -15.76 -3.58
N GLU A 153 2.45 -15.45 -4.67
CA GLU A 153 3.02 -14.93 -5.93
C GLU A 153 3.87 -13.64 -5.75
N ALA A 154 3.53 -12.78 -4.78
CA ALA A 154 4.30 -11.56 -4.55
C ALA A 154 5.67 -11.86 -3.90
N ALA A 155 5.70 -12.82 -2.98
CA ALA A 155 6.93 -13.32 -2.41
C ALA A 155 7.78 -14.05 -3.45
N ALA A 156 7.13 -14.87 -4.29
CA ALA A 156 7.79 -15.52 -5.43
C ALA A 156 8.41 -14.49 -6.39
N MET A 157 7.66 -13.45 -6.76
CA MET A 157 8.15 -12.37 -7.61
C MET A 157 9.38 -11.68 -7.00
N MET A 158 9.36 -11.36 -5.70
CA MET A 158 10.50 -10.73 -5.03
C MET A 158 11.73 -11.65 -4.97
N ILE A 159 11.52 -12.94 -4.67
CA ILE A 159 12.58 -13.96 -4.68
C ILE A 159 13.21 -14.07 -6.07
N HIS A 160 12.39 -14.11 -7.13
CA HIS A 160 12.86 -14.21 -8.51
C HIS A 160 13.58 -12.93 -8.97
N ALA A 161 13.09 -11.76 -8.54
CA ALA A 161 13.74 -10.48 -8.80
C ALA A 161 15.15 -10.44 -8.23
N VAL A 162 15.31 -10.81 -6.95
CA VAL A 162 16.62 -10.91 -6.30
C VAL A 162 17.48 -11.98 -6.95
N GLY A 163 16.93 -13.17 -7.21
CA GLY A 163 17.64 -14.27 -7.86
C GLY A 163 18.19 -13.92 -9.25
N SER A 164 17.52 -13.02 -9.99
CA SER A 164 17.93 -12.56 -11.32
C SER A 164 19.17 -11.66 -11.32
N VAL A 165 19.53 -11.07 -10.18
CA VAL A 165 20.66 -10.13 -10.04
C VAL A 165 21.78 -10.66 -9.13
N LEU A 166 21.55 -11.78 -8.44
CA LEU A 166 22.58 -12.45 -7.65
C LEU A 166 23.58 -13.18 -8.56
N ALA A 167 24.86 -13.13 -8.19
CA ALA A 167 25.85 -13.98 -8.82
C ALA A 167 25.54 -15.46 -8.54
N PRO A 168 25.96 -16.40 -9.41
CA PRO A 168 25.82 -17.83 -9.16
C PRO A 168 26.35 -18.18 -7.77
N THR A 169 25.66 -19.12 -7.09
CA THR A 169 25.99 -19.62 -5.74
C THR A 169 26.02 -18.60 -4.59
N SER A 170 25.75 -17.33 -4.87
CA SER A 170 25.72 -16.29 -3.84
C SER A 170 24.59 -16.50 -2.83
N PRO A 171 24.84 -16.23 -1.53
CA PRO A 171 23.83 -16.36 -0.50
C PRO A 171 22.74 -15.29 -0.59
N LEU A 172 21.50 -15.73 -0.36
CA LEU A 172 20.35 -14.90 -0.06
C LEU A 172 19.99 -15.10 1.41
N TRP A 173 20.04 -14.05 2.20
CA TRP A 173 19.54 -14.05 3.57
C TRP A 173 18.17 -13.39 3.61
N VAL A 174 17.21 -14.06 4.23
CA VAL A 174 15.82 -13.58 4.31
C VAL A 174 15.43 -13.43 5.76
N CYS A 175 15.03 -12.22 6.16
CA CYS A 175 14.46 -11.97 7.49
C CYS A 175 13.03 -11.47 7.39
N GLY A 176 12.19 -11.84 8.35
CA GLY A 176 10.82 -11.37 8.41
C GLY A 176 10.07 -11.84 9.64
N ASN A 177 8.85 -11.36 9.83
CA ASN A 177 7.99 -11.76 10.93
C ASN A 177 6.96 -12.80 10.50
N THR A 178 6.58 -13.71 11.40
CA THR A 178 5.61 -14.78 11.11
C THR A 178 4.21 -14.24 10.90
N ASP A 179 3.84 -13.13 11.55
CA ASP A 179 2.57 -12.44 11.34
C ASP A 179 2.45 -11.75 9.96
N GLU A 180 3.56 -11.64 9.23
CA GLU A 180 3.63 -11.20 7.84
C GLU A 180 3.71 -12.37 6.85
N GLY A 181 3.58 -13.61 7.33
CA GLY A 181 3.68 -14.83 6.53
C GLY A 181 5.12 -15.27 6.23
N ALA A 182 6.12 -14.80 6.98
CA ALA A 182 7.52 -15.23 6.78
C ALA A 182 7.78 -16.69 7.19
N ASP A 183 6.84 -17.32 7.88
CA ASP A 183 6.82 -18.77 8.12
C ASP A 183 6.77 -19.58 6.81
N ALA A 184 6.15 -19.02 5.76
CA ALA A 184 6.15 -19.61 4.42
C ALA A 184 7.47 -19.42 3.64
N ALA A 185 8.42 -18.64 4.17
CA ALA A 185 9.64 -18.27 3.44
C ALA A 185 10.49 -19.48 3.06
N ALA A 186 10.61 -20.47 3.97
CA ALA A 186 11.38 -21.67 3.69
C ALA A 186 10.82 -22.43 2.48
N ALA A 187 9.50 -22.60 2.40
CA ALA A 187 8.85 -23.30 1.29
C ALA A 187 8.99 -22.53 -0.04
N ALA A 188 8.81 -21.20 -0.01
CA ALA A 188 8.97 -20.36 -1.20
C ALA A 188 10.42 -20.36 -1.73
N LEU A 189 11.41 -20.30 -0.83
CA LEU A 189 12.82 -20.35 -1.20
C LEU A 189 13.19 -21.70 -1.80
N ARG A 190 12.71 -22.81 -1.24
CA ARG A 190 12.96 -24.16 -1.77
C ARG A 190 12.42 -24.34 -3.19
N LEU A 191 11.25 -23.78 -3.48
CA LEU A 191 10.68 -23.80 -4.83
C LEU A 191 11.57 -23.04 -5.85
N ALA A 192 12.19 -21.94 -5.43
CA ALA A 192 13.03 -21.11 -6.29
C ALA A 192 14.52 -21.54 -6.36
N PHE A 193 15.04 -22.16 -5.30
CA PHE A 193 16.47 -22.43 -5.10
C PHE A 193 16.83 -23.92 -4.89
N SER A 194 15.84 -24.83 -4.94
CA SER A 194 15.95 -26.27 -4.61
C SER A 194 16.10 -26.57 -3.11
N ASP A 195 15.68 -27.77 -2.69
CA ASP A 195 15.52 -28.15 -1.28
C ASP A 195 16.84 -28.17 -0.49
N ASP A 196 17.93 -28.62 -1.10
CA ASP A 196 19.23 -28.85 -0.45
C ASP A 196 20.00 -27.57 -0.08
N HIS A 197 19.42 -26.39 -0.35
CA HIS A 197 20.12 -25.11 -0.23
C HIS A 197 19.41 -24.09 0.65
N VAL A 198 18.40 -24.49 1.44
CA VAL A 198 17.69 -23.59 2.37
C VAL A 198 17.89 -24.00 3.83
N GLU A 199 18.38 -23.08 4.64
CA GLU A 199 18.68 -23.26 6.06
C GLU A 199 17.98 -22.19 6.89
N VAL A 200 17.39 -22.57 8.03
CA VAL A 200 16.88 -21.64 9.04
C VAL A 200 18.03 -21.34 10.01
N ILE A 201 18.48 -20.08 10.06
CA ILE A 201 19.53 -19.62 10.97
C ILE A 201 18.95 -19.42 12.38
N GLU A 202 17.81 -18.73 12.47
CA GLU A 202 17.09 -18.51 13.73
C GLU A 202 15.59 -18.38 13.47
N SER A 203 14.80 -18.87 14.43
CA SER A 203 13.36 -18.60 14.54
C SER A 203 13.05 -18.36 16.01
N ALA A 204 12.80 -17.11 16.39
CA ALA A 204 12.58 -16.70 17.76
C ALA A 204 11.69 -15.45 17.81
N ASP A 205 10.85 -15.34 18.84
CA ASP A 205 9.97 -14.19 19.10
C ASP A 205 9.06 -13.78 17.93
N GLY A 206 8.67 -14.75 17.09
CA GLY A 206 7.84 -14.49 15.90
C GLY A 206 8.62 -13.88 14.73
N THR A 207 9.96 -13.92 14.77
CA THR A 207 10.85 -13.47 13.70
C THR A 207 11.67 -14.66 13.20
N VAL A 208 11.91 -14.71 11.89
CA VAL A 208 12.74 -15.73 11.24
C VAL A 208 13.90 -15.11 10.48
N LEU A 209 15.02 -15.81 10.46
CA LEU A 209 16.17 -15.54 9.60
C LEU A 209 16.56 -16.83 8.88
N LEU A 210 16.59 -16.80 7.55
CA LEU A 210 16.91 -17.94 6.70
C LEU A 210 18.08 -17.58 5.77
N ARG A 211 18.78 -18.62 5.31
CA ARG A 211 19.78 -18.55 4.25
C ARG A 211 19.39 -19.48 3.11
N ALA A 212 19.45 -18.98 1.88
CA ALA A 212 19.32 -19.75 0.66
C ALA A 212 20.55 -19.58 -0.24
N ARG A 213 20.87 -20.56 -1.08
CA ARG A 213 21.91 -20.47 -2.12
C ARG A 213 21.42 -21.10 -3.43
N ARG A 214 21.90 -20.61 -4.58
CA ARG A 214 21.67 -21.26 -5.88
C ARG A 214 22.68 -22.37 -6.12
N ASP A 215 22.23 -23.48 -6.69
CA ASP A 215 23.15 -24.42 -7.31
C ASP A 215 23.78 -23.81 -8.57
N ALA A 216 25.06 -24.08 -8.82
CA ALA A 216 25.79 -23.59 -9.98
C ALA A 216 25.20 -24.11 -11.30
N ALA A 217 24.62 -25.32 -11.30
CA ALA A 217 23.99 -25.93 -12.48
C ALA A 217 22.66 -25.26 -12.89
N ASN A 218 21.90 -24.75 -11.92
CA ASN A 218 20.66 -23.98 -12.14
C ASN A 218 20.92 -22.48 -12.40
N ALA A 219 22.20 -22.05 -12.41
CA ALA A 219 22.59 -20.67 -12.68
C ALA A 219 22.56 -20.30 -14.18
N THR A 220 22.73 -21.29 -15.06
CA THR A 220 22.99 -21.10 -16.50
C THR A 220 21.79 -21.31 -17.43
N SER A 221 20.61 -21.68 -16.95
CA SER A 221 19.43 -21.90 -17.82
C SER A 221 18.59 -20.63 -17.99
N THR A 222 18.89 -19.83 -19.01
CA THR A 222 18.11 -18.66 -19.44
C THR A 222 17.02 -19.00 -20.47
N ALA A 223 16.55 -20.25 -20.55
CA ALA A 223 15.60 -20.68 -21.60
C ALA A 223 14.32 -21.34 -21.04
N ALA A 224 13.21 -20.63 -21.27
CA ALA A 224 11.81 -21.03 -21.46
C ALA A 224 11.22 -22.31 -20.79
N SER A 225 10.25 -22.04 -19.91
CA SER A 225 9.08 -22.85 -19.53
C SER A 225 9.29 -24.11 -18.66
N LYS A 226 8.40 -24.23 -17.66
CA LYS A 226 8.24 -25.24 -16.57
C LYS A 226 8.91 -24.84 -15.26
N ALA A 227 8.18 -25.07 -14.16
CA ALA A 227 8.46 -24.63 -12.79
C ALA A 227 9.96 -24.78 -12.43
N GLY A 228 10.61 -23.65 -12.11
CA GLY A 228 12.03 -23.59 -11.74
C GLY A 228 12.89 -22.57 -12.50
N THR A 229 12.42 -22.00 -13.63
CA THR A 229 13.16 -20.94 -14.33
C THR A 229 12.90 -19.55 -13.70
N LEU A 230 13.97 -18.79 -13.43
CA LEU A 230 13.84 -17.42 -12.94
C LEU A 230 13.21 -16.51 -13.99
N GLN A 231 12.01 -16.02 -13.71
CA GLN A 231 11.39 -14.89 -14.41
C GLN A 231 12.15 -13.59 -14.10
N ALA A 232 13.04 -13.19 -15.01
CA ALA A 232 14.06 -12.16 -14.79
C ALA A 232 13.62 -10.71 -15.12
N SER A 233 12.33 -10.43 -15.21
CA SER A 233 11.84 -9.07 -15.49
C SER A 233 10.45 -8.83 -14.90
N LEU A 234 10.13 -7.57 -14.64
CA LEU A 234 8.78 -7.17 -14.23
C LEU A 234 7.72 -7.62 -15.26
N GLU A 235 8.01 -7.50 -16.56
CA GLU A 235 7.07 -7.87 -17.63
C GLU A 235 6.71 -9.36 -17.59
N ALA A 236 7.63 -10.24 -17.18
CA ALA A 236 7.34 -11.67 -17.06
C ALA A 236 6.28 -11.99 -15.98
N TRP A 237 6.08 -11.09 -15.03
CA TRP A 237 5.07 -11.17 -13.96
C TRP A 237 3.81 -10.35 -14.26
N CYS A 238 3.70 -9.77 -15.45
CA CYS A 238 2.56 -8.97 -15.87
C CYS A 238 1.34 -9.88 -16.16
N THR A 239 0.26 -9.71 -15.41
CA THR A 239 -1.04 -10.31 -15.75
C THR A 239 -1.84 -9.31 -16.56
N ARG A 240 -2.19 -9.68 -17.79
CA ARG A 240 -3.08 -8.91 -18.67
C ARG A 240 -4.48 -9.48 -18.62
N GLY A 241 -5.45 -8.66 -18.28
CA GLY A 241 -6.86 -9.03 -18.19
C GLY A 241 -7.76 -7.89 -18.67
N SER A 242 -8.98 -7.87 -18.15
CA SER A 242 -9.92 -6.79 -18.40
C SER A 242 -10.61 -6.35 -17.11
N LEU A 243 -10.90 -5.05 -17.00
CA LEU A 243 -11.60 -4.46 -15.87
C LEU A 243 -12.80 -3.66 -16.35
N ALA A 244 -13.98 -3.93 -15.77
CA ALA A 244 -15.17 -3.13 -16.00
C ALA A 244 -15.12 -1.87 -15.11
N LEU A 245 -14.92 -0.71 -15.72
CA LEU A 245 -14.89 0.56 -14.99
C LEU A 245 -16.32 1.06 -14.74
N PRO A 246 -16.72 1.35 -13.49
CA PRO A 246 -18.07 1.80 -13.21
C PRO A 246 -18.33 3.17 -13.85
N GLN A 247 -19.60 3.46 -14.19
CA GLN A 247 -20.00 4.76 -14.66
C GLN A 247 -20.27 5.69 -13.48
N ILE A 248 -19.70 6.90 -13.51
CA ILE A 248 -20.03 7.95 -12.55
C ILE A 248 -21.34 8.59 -12.99
N ALA A 249 -22.31 8.67 -12.07
CA ALA A 249 -23.64 9.19 -12.37
C ALA A 249 -23.58 10.65 -12.83
N HIS A 250 -24.18 10.95 -13.98
CA HIS A 250 -24.43 12.32 -14.41
C HIS A 250 -25.60 12.89 -13.60
N SER A 251 -25.33 13.66 -12.55
CA SER A 251 -26.35 14.54 -12.01
C SER A 251 -26.66 15.61 -13.07
N ALA A 252 -27.82 15.50 -13.71
CA ALA A 252 -28.37 16.58 -14.50
C ALA A 252 -28.56 17.78 -13.56
N ALA A 253 -27.80 18.85 -13.80
CA ALA A 253 -27.90 20.08 -13.06
C ALA A 253 -29.23 20.79 -13.41
N ASP A 254 -30.31 20.39 -12.75
CA ASP A 254 -31.48 21.25 -12.60
C ASP A 254 -31.38 22.00 -11.28
N GLY A 255 -31.27 23.33 -11.39
CA GLY A 255 -31.14 24.25 -10.28
C GLY A 255 -32.35 24.20 -9.36
N LYS A 256 -32.27 23.42 -8.29
CA LYS A 256 -32.99 23.68 -7.04
C LYS A 256 -32.04 23.50 -5.87
N LYS A 257 -31.82 24.59 -5.13
CA LYS A 257 -31.25 24.55 -3.78
C LYS A 257 -32.11 23.59 -2.96
N SER A 258 -31.55 22.42 -2.63
CA SER A 258 -32.15 21.47 -1.70
C SER A 258 -31.12 21.14 -0.64
N SER A 259 -31.59 21.15 0.60
CA SER A 259 -30.89 20.88 1.86
C SER A 259 -30.08 19.57 1.86
N THR A 260 -29.03 19.57 2.67
CA THR A 260 -28.24 18.44 3.20
C THR A 260 -28.66 17.03 2.73
N PRO A 261 -27.80 16.28 2.01
CA PRO A 261 -28.11 14.92 1.64
C PRO A 261 -28.07 14.02 2.88
N SER A 262 -29.17 13.33 3.15
CA SER A 262 -29.22 12.23 4.12
C SER A 262 -28.59 10.98 3.47
N PRO A 263 -27.70 10.24 4.15
CA PRO A 263 -27.02 9.08 3.57
C PRO A 263 -27.91 7.84 3.72
N SER A 264 -28.94 7.72 2.88
CA SER A 264 -29.61 6.43 2.70
C SER A 264 -28.84 5.60 1.68
N ALA A 265 -28.45 4.38 2.05
CA ALA A 265 -27.80 3.42 1.16
C ALA A 265 -28.59 3.24 -0.15
N PRO A 266 -27.92 3.13 -1.31
CA PRO A 266 -28.60 2.96 -2.58
C PRO A 266 -29.37 1.63 -2.60
N SER A 267 -30.68 1.72 -2.87
CA SER A 267 -31.52 0.56 -3.18
C SER A 267 -31.06 -0.09 -4.49
N PRO A 268 -31.08 -1.43 -4.65
CA PRO A 268 -30.61 -2.07 -5.87
C PRO A 268 -31.59 -1.81 -7.02
N SER A 269 -31.36 -0.72 -7.76
CA SER A 269 -32.02 -0.46 -9.03
C SER A 269 -31.47 -1.38 -10.15
N ALA A 270 -32.33 -1.67 -11.13
CA ALA A 270 -32.14 -2.56 -12.27
C ALA A 270 -30.72 -2.56 -12.88
N PRO A 271 -30.25 -3.69 -13.46
CA PRO A 271 -28.90 -3.81 -13.98
C PRO A 271 -28.65 -2.72 -15.04
N SER A 272 -27.74 -1.81 -14.70
CA SER A 272 -27.17 -0.86 -15.65
C SER A 272 -26.54 -1.64 -16.82
N PRO A 273 -26.48 -1.07 -18.04
CA PRO A 273 -25.77 -1.72 -19.14
C PRO A 273 -24.35 -2.10 -18.69
N PRO A 274 -23.82 -3.27 -19.12
CA PRO A 274 -22.51 -3.72 -18.71
C PRO A 274 -21.49 -2.64 -19.05
N ALA A 275 -20.78 -2.17 -18.03
CA ALA A 275 -19.80 -1.12 -18.21
C ALA A 275 -18.70 -1.62 -19.18
N PRO A 276 -18.20 -0.77 -20.08
CA PRO A 276 -17.19 -1.19 -21.04
C PRO A 276 -15.95 -1.69 -20.30
N SER A 277 -15.57 -2.94 -20.58
CA SER A 277 -14.35 -3.53 -20.05
C SER A 277 -13.14 -2.98 -20.80
N VAL A 278 -12.16 -2.46 -20.07
CA VAL A 278 -10.89 -2.01 -20.64
C VAL A 278 -9.79 -3.02 -20.39
N GLU A 279 -8.78 -3.06 -21.25
CA GLU A 279 -7.56 -3.84 -21.01
C GLU A 279 -6.91 -3.36 -19.70
N TRP A 280 -6.53 -4.31 -18.84
CA TRP A 280 -5.99 -4.01 -17.53
C TRP A 280 -4.76 -4.87 -17.22
N VAL A 281 -3.70 -4.23 -16.74
CA VAL A 281 -2.47 -4.84 -16.27
C VAL A 281 -2.45 -4.83 -14.76
N THR A 282 -2.06 -5.95 -14.18
CA THR A 282 -1.77 -6.10 -12.75
C THR A 282 -0.51 -6.93 -12.54
N TYR A 283 0.02 -6.88 -11.32
CA TYR A 283 1.21 -7.62 -10.89
C TYR A 283 0.94 -8.25 -9.51
N PRO A 284 1.69 -9.30 -9.14
CA PRO A 284 1.60 -9.89 -7.81
C PRO A 284 1.74 -8.86 -6.67
N GLY A 285 0.85 -8.98 -5.68
CA GLY A 285 0.83 -8.10 -4.51
C GLY A 285 0.21 -6.72 -4.72
N LEU A 286 -0.37 -6.45 -5.90
CA LEU A 286 -1.20 -5.26 -6.08
C LEU A 286 -2.59 -5.43 -5.46
N PHE A 287 -3.11 -4.33 -4.91
CA PHE A 287 -4.46 -4.26 -4.35
C PHE A 287 -5.52 -4.68 -5.38
N ALA A 288 -6.52 -5.42 -4.90
CA ALA A 288 -7.61 -6.01 -5.68
C ALA A 288 -7.21 -6.98 -6.82
N ALA A 289 -5.91 -7.30 -6.99
CA ALA A 289 -5.40 -8.29 -7.95
C ALA A 289 -5.96 -8.19 -9.39
N GLY A 290 -6.26 -6.96 -9.84
CA GLY A 290 -6.84 -6.70 -11.17
C GLY A 290 -8.37 -6.63 -11.22
N GLY A 291 -9.05 -6.83 -10.10
CA GLY A 291 -10.50 -6.60 -9.94
C GLY A 291 -10.84 -5.20 -9.42
N LEU A 292 -12.14 -4.91 -9.37
CA LEU A 292 -12.68 -3.72 -8.72
C LEU A 292 -12.99 -4.02 -7.25
N ASP A 293 -12.28 -3.37 -6.34
CA ASP A 293 -12.54 -3.48 -4.90
C ASP A 293 -13.90 -2.85 -4.52
N VAL A 294 -14.56 -3.43 -3.53
CA VAL A 294 -15.90 -3.03 -3.07
C VAL A 294 -15.93 -1.61 -2.50
N MET A 295 -14.89 -1.20 -1.76
CA MET A 295 -14.81 0.16 -1.22
C MET A 295 -14.54 1.17 -2.34
N THR A 296 -13.68 0.81 -3.28
CA THR A 296 -13.42 1.59 -4.49
C THR A 296 -14.70 1.76 -5.33
N ALA A 297 -15.49 0.70 -5.49
CA ALA A 297 -16.79 0.75 -6.17
C ALA A 297 -17.77 1.69 -5.44
N ALA A 298 -17.87 1.56 -4.11
CA ALA A 298 -18.72 2.42 -3.29
C ALA A 298 -18.33 3.90 -3.37
N LEU A 299 -17.02 4.19 -3.36
CA LEU A 299 -16.48 5.53 -3.56
C LEU A 299 -16.90 6.08 -4.93
N LEU A 300 -16.60 5.34 -6.00
CA LEU A 300 -16.91 5.76 -7.37
C LEU A 300 -18.41 5.98 -7.62
N ALA A 301 -19.27 5.18 -6.98
CA ALA A 301 -20.72 5.35 -7.07
C ALA A 301 -21.22 6.62 -6.36
N ALA A 302 -20.51 7.09 -5.32
CA ALA A 302 -20.87 8.28 -4.57
C ALA A 302 -20.30 9.58 -5.16
N LEU A 303 -19.26 9.48 -5.98
CA LEU A 303 -18.62 10.66 -6.59
C LEU A 303 -19.56 11.34 -7.60
N PRO A 304 -19.65 12.68 -7.60
CA PRO A 304 -20.18 13.40 -8.75
C PRO A 304 -19.13 13.44 -9.87
N LEU A 305 -19.47 14.07 -11.00
CA LEU A 305 -18.44 14.43 -11.99
C LEU A 305 -17.43 15.41 -11.37
N PRO A 306 -16.13 15.26 -11.66
CA PRO A 306 -15.12 16.22 -11.24
C PRO A 306 -15.40 17.61 -11.85
N PRO A 307 -14.90 18.69 -11.23
CA PRO A 307 -15.01 20.03 -11.79
C PRO A 307 -14.43 20.08 -13.19
N LYS A 308 -15.16 20.67 -14.14
CA LYS A 308 -14.73 20.76 -15.55
C LYS A 308 -13.38 21.47 -15.66
N GLY A 309 -12.41 20.85 -16.33
CA GLY A 309 -11.04 21.34 -16.43
C GLY A 309 -10.26 21.33 -15.11
N GLY A 310 -10.76 20.61 -14.12
CA GLY A 310 -10.17 20.51 -12.78
C GLY A 310 -8.88 19.70 -12.76
N THR A 311 -8.18 19.78 -11.63
CA THR A 311 -7.02 18.95 -11.32
C THR A 311 -7.34 18.06 -10.13
N VAL A 312 -7.27 16.75 -10.33
CA VAL A 312 -7.56 15.72 -9.32
C VAL A 312 -6.28 14.98 -8.95
N LEU A 313 -6.12 14.64 -7.67
CA LEU A 313 -5.12 13.69 -7.20
C LEU A 313 -5.81 12.39 -6.77
N ASP A 314 -5.49 11.30 -7.44
CA ASP A 314 -5.72 9.93 -6.98
C ASP A 314 -4.55 9.52 -6.08
N ALA A 315 -4.76 9.55 -4.76
CA ALA A 315 -3.76 9.22 -3.75
C ALA A 315 -3.90 7.76 -3.31
N CYS A 316 -2.77 7.05 -3.19
CA CYS A 316 -2.74 5.59 -3.06
C CYS A 316 -3.42 4.93 -4.26
N CYS A 317 -3.04 5.35 -5.47
CA CYS A 317 -3.78 5.04 -6.69
C CYS A 317 -3.78 3.56 -7.08
N GLY A 318 -2.87 2.76 -6.51
CA GLY A 318 -2.70 1.36 -6.87
C GLY A 318 -2.46 1.20 -8.38
N SER A 319 -3.21 0.31 -9.02
CA SER A 319 -3.15 0.09 -10.47
C SER A 319 -3.91 1.14 -11.30
N GLY A 320 -4.44 2.21 -10.67
CA GLY A 320 -5.02 3.37 -11.35
C GLY A 320 -6.53 3.31 -11.59
N THR A 321 -7.27 2.47 -10.86
CA THR A 321 -8.72 2.27 -11.07
C THR A 321 -9.53 3.56 -10.94
N ILE A 322 -9.29 4.35 -9.87
CA ILE A 322 -10.00 5.61 -9.64
C ILE A 322 -9.66 6.61 -10.74
N ALA A 323 -8.37 6.80 -11.02
CA ALA A 323 -7.91 7.67 -12.11
C ALA A 323 -8.52 7.30 -13.47
N ALA A 324 -8.53 6.02 -13.85
CA ALA A 324 -9.10 5.56 -15.11
C ALA A 324 -10.60 5.86 -15.20
N THR A 325 -11.36 5.60 -14.14
CA THR A 325 -12.80 5.87 -14.09
C THR A 325 -13.10 7.37 -14.19
N LEU A 326 -12.36 8.22 -13.45
CA LEU A 326 -12.55 9.68 -13.51
C LEU A 326 -12.23 10.24 -14.90
N THR A 327 -11.14 9.78 -15.52
CA THR A 327 -10.79 10.17 -16.89
C THR A 327 -11.85 9.73 -17.90
N ALA A 328 -12.35 8.50 -17.81
CA ALA A 328 -13.41 8.02 -18.70
C ALA A 328 -14.71 8.82 -18.54
N ALA A 329 -15.12 9.12 -17.30
CA ALA A 329 -16.32 9.91 -17.01
C ALA A 329 -16.21 11.37 -17.51
N ALA A 330 -15.03 11.99 -17.36
CA ALA A 330 -14.78 13.32 -17.89
C ALA A 330 -14.86 13.36 -19.42
N LEU A 331 -14.22 12.40 -20.10
CA LEU A 331 -14.30 12.30 -21.56
C LEU A 331 -15.73 12.07 -22.05
N ALA A 332 -16.49 11.20 -21.38
CA ALA A 332 -17.89 10.93 -21.71
C ALA A 332 -18.79 12.17 -21.53
N SER A 333 -18.44 13.08 -20.60
CA SER A 333 -19.14 14.35 -20.37
C SER A 333 -18.59 15.52 -21.21
N GLY A 334 -17.66 15.27 -22.12
CA GLY A 334 -17.07 16.29 -23.01
C GLY A 334 -16.02 17.19 -22.33
N ASP A 335 -15.48 16.78 -21.18
CA ASP A 335 -14.34 17.45 -20.54
C ASP A 335 -13.01 16.81 -20.95
N HIS A 336 -12.34 17.44 -21.90
CA HIS A 336 -11.01 17.05 -22.36
C HIS A 336 -9.87 17.75 -21.59
N GLN A 337 -10.19 18.56 -20.58
CA GLN A 337 -9.21 19.36 -19.83
C GLN A 337 -8.97 18.85 -18.39
N LEU A 338 -9.67 17.80 -17.97
CA LEU A 338 -9.44 17.17 -16.67
C LEU A 338 -7.98 16.69 -16.58
N THR A 339 -7.27 17.13 -15.55
CA THR A 339 -5.93 16.63 -15.22
C THR A 339 -6.02 15.70 -14.02
N VAL A 340 -5.64 14.44 -14.19
CA VAL A 340 -5.55 13.48 -13.08
C VAL A 340 -4.09 13.24 -12.74
N HIS A 341 -3.74 13.30 -11.47
CA HIS A 341 -2.44 12.90 -10.96
C HIS A 341 -2.59 11.62 -10.15
N MET A 342 -1.64 10.70 -10.27
CA MET A 342 -1.61 9.44 -9.56
C MET A 342 -0.42 9.43 -8.59
N LEU A 343 -0.65 9.16 -7.32
CA LEU A 343 0.40 9.06 -6.30
C LEU A 343 0.32 7.71 -5.61
N ASP A 344 1.44 7.00 -5.57
CA ASP A 344 1.55 5.75 -4.83
C ASP A 344 2.98 5.56 -4.31
N ALA A 345 3.12 4.82 -3.21
CA ALA A 345 4.41 4.42 -2.68
C ALA A 345 4.95 3.20 -3.45
N ASP A 346 4.09 2.37 -4.03
CA ASP A 346 4.46 1.16 -4.73
C ASP A 346 4.88 1.45 -6.18
N ALA A 347 6.17 1.26 -6.47
CA ALA A 347 6.71 1.45 -7.80
C ALA A 347 6.10 0.48 -8.84
N VAL A 348 5.73 -0.74 -8.43
CA VAL A 348 5.06 -1.73 -9.29
C VAL A 348 3.62 -1.29 -9.57
N ALA A 349 2.93 -0.72 -8.58
CA ALA A 349 1.58 -0.19 -8.77
C ALA A 349 1.58 0.94 -9.80
N LEU A 350 2.54 1.87 -9.69
CA LEU A 350 2.69 2.95 -10.69
C LEU A 350 3.09 2.43 -12.07
N ALA A 351 3.84 1.32 -12.16
CA ALA A 351 4.13 0.70 -13.44
C ALA A 351 2.83 0.21 -14.11
N ALA A 352 1.95 -0.48 -13.36
CA ALA A 352 0.63 -0.88 -13.85
C ALA A 352 -0.25 0.34 -14.20
N ALA A 353 -0.34 1.32 -13.30
CA ALA A 353 -1.19 2.50 -13.47
C ALA A 353 -0.84 3.31 -14.72
N ARG A 354 0.44 3.42 -15.08
CA ARG A 354 0.88 4.10 -16.31
C ARG A 354 0.42 3.40 -17.58
N VAL A 355 0.25 2.07 -17.55
CA VAL A 355 -0.27 1.29 -18.68
C VAL A 355 -1.80 1.38 -18.73
N ASN A 356 -2.44 1.22 -17.57
CA ASN A 356 -3.88 1.17 -17.42
C ASN A 356 -4.55 2.51 -17.70
N VAL A 357 -3.94 3.60 -17.26
CA VAL A 357 -4.43 4.95 -17.48
C VAL A 357 -3.80 5.48 -18.77
N ARG A 358 -4.41 5.11 -19.92
CA ARG A 358 -3.95 5.48 -21.27
C ARG A 358 -3.77 7.01 -21.43
N PRO A 359 -2.83 7.46 -22.29
CA PRO A 359 -2.07 8.68 -22.04
C PRO A 359 -2.66 9.93 -22.71
N ALA A 360 -2.75 11.01 -21.93
CA ALA A 360 -2.50 12.38 -22.42
C ALA A 360 -2.18 13.35 -21.25
N ALA A 361 -2.77 13.16 -20.06
CA ALA A 361 -2.62 14.10 -18.94
C ALA A 361 -2.26 13.47 -17.58
N ALA A 362 -2.24 12.14 -17.46
CA ALA A 362 -2.02 11.48 -16.18
C ALA A 362 -0.54 11.51 -15.78
N ARG A 363 -0.20 12.30 -14.76
CA ARG A 363 1.15 12.33 -14.17
C ARG A 363 1.19 11.40 -12.96
N SER A 364 2.20 10.53 -12.88
CA SER A 364 2.39 9.61 -11.76
C SER A 364 3.57 10.04 -10.87
N PHE A 365 3.43 9.81 -9.56
CA PHE A 365 4.39 10.23 -8.54
C PHE A 365 4.65 9.09 -7.57
N LEU A 366 5.91 8.64 -7.51
CA LEU A 366 6.38 7.65 -6.55
C LEU A 366 6.68 8.35 -5.23
N CYS A 367 5.82 8.16 -4.23
CA CYS A 367 5.89 8.87 -2.95
C CYS A 367 5.09 8.16 -1.84
N SER A 368 5.61 8.15 -0.62
CA SER A 368 4.95 7.58 0.58
C SER A 368 3.84 8.44 1.20
N GLY A 369 3.63 9.69 0.76
CA GLY A 369 2.60 10.59 1.31
C GLY A 369 3.00 12.07 1.38
N TRP A 370 2.32 12.84 2.24
CA TRP A 370 2.74 14.22 2.63
C TRP A 370 3.82 14.13 3.72
N PRO A 371 4.75 15.11 3.89
CA PRO A 371 4.92 16.45 3.29
C PRO A 371 5.76 16.49 2.00
N ASP A 372 6.26 15.34 1.57
CA ASP A 372 7.30 15.16 0.56
C ASP A 372 6.88 15.47 -0.89
N THR A 373 5.59 15.67 -1.13
CA THR A 373 5.10 16.17 -2.41
C THR A 373 5.52 17.61 -2.72
N ALA A 374 6.10 18.36 -1.76
CA ALA A 374 6.74 19.63 -2.10
C ALA A 374 7.85 19.43 -3.15
N ALA A 375 8.66 18.37 -3.04
CA ALA A 375 9.68 18.02 -4.05
C ALA A 375 9.04 17.54 -5.36
N CYS A 376 7.93 16.78 -5.29
CA CYS A 376 7.24 16.28 -6.48
C CYS A 376 6.55 17.38 -7.31
N PHE A 377 6.37 18.60 -6.78
CA PHE A 377 5.52 19.62 -7.40
C PHE A 377 5.94 21.09 -7.22
N ALA A 378 7.07 21.40 -6.60
CA ALA A 378 7.48 22.79 -6.38
C ALA A 378 7.84 23.49 -7.70
N LYS A 379 6.86 24.18 -8.30
CA LYS A 379 7.15 25.33 -9.16
C LYS A 379 7.25 26.54 -8.22
N LYS A 380 8.46 27.07 -8.04
CA LYS A 380 8.75 28.26 -7.20
C LYS A 380 8.42 28.08 -5.70
N GLY A 381 8.72 26.91 -5.13
CA GLY A 381 8.62 26.69 -3.67
C GLY A 381 7.20 26.61 -3.09
N LYS A 382 6.15 26.51 -3.93
CA LYS A 382 4.76 26.32 -3.46
C LYS A 382 4.24 24.92 -3.79
N PRO A 383 3.52 24.27 -2.87
CA PRO A 383 2.89 22.98 -3.11
C PRO A 383 1.81 23.09 -4.20
N LYS A 384 1.75 22.14 -5.14
CA LYS A 384 0.62 22.05 -6.09
C LYS A 384 -0.66 21.77 -5.30
N ARG A 385 -1.73 22.49 -5.69
CA ARG A 385 -3.06 22.36 -5.11
C ARG A 385 -4.03 21.75 -6.11
N TYR A 386 -4.99 20.98 -5.60
CA TYR A 386 -5.95 20.19 -6.35
C TYR A 386 -7.37 20.67 -6.10
N ASP A 387 -8.22 20.52 -7.11
CA ASP A 387 -9.66 20.68 -6.93
C ASP A 387 -10.18 19.53 -6.09
N TRP A 388 -9.84 18.27 -6.45
CA TRP A 388 -10.14 17.10 -5.63
C TRP A 388 -8.90 16.31 -5.25
N ILE A 389 -8.92 15.73 -4.05
CA ILE A 389 -8.07 14.60 -3.66
C ILE A 389 -9.02 13.43 -3.44
N VAL A 390 -8.77 12.30 -4.08
CA VAL A 390 -9.61 11.10 -4.02
C VAL A 390 -8.71 9.94 -3.59
N SER A 391 -9.15 9.10 -2.65
CA SER A 391 -8.33 7.98 -2.17
C SER A 391 -9.16 6.84 -1.59
N ASN A 392 -8.72 5.61 -1.85
CA ASN A 392 -8.99 4.44 -1.02
C ASN A 392 -7.67 4.09 -0.28
N PRO A 393 -7.39 4.73 0.87
CA PRO A 393 -6.08 4.63 1.49
C PRO A 393 -5.87 3.28 2.19
N PRO A 394 -4.63 2.75 2.26
CA PRO A 394 -4.35 1.55 3.02
C PRO A 394 -4.40 1.81 4.53
N PHE A 395 -4.77 0.79 5.30
CA PHE A 395 -4.81 0.80 6.78
C PHE A 395 -3.72 -0.09 7.42
N HIS A 396 -2.77 -0.61 6.62
CA HIS A 396 -1.74 -1.56 7.03
C HIS A 396 -0.40 -1.27 6.32
N ARG A 397 0.71 -1.29 7.07
CA ARG A 397 2.10 -1.30 6.55
C ARG A 397 2.94 -2.24 7.39
N GLY A 398 3.29 -3.41 6.86
CA GLY A 398 3.96 -4.46 7.63
C GLY A 398 3.00 -5.19 8.56
N GLN A 399 2.28 -4.42 9.38
CA GLN A 399 1.50 -4.92 10.50
C GLN A 399 0.00 -4.64 10.30
N PRO A 400 -0.88 -5.44 10.93
CA PRO A 400 -2.33 -5.41 10.68
C PRO A 400 -3.05 -4.14 11.11
N ASP A 401 -2.41 -3.17 11.76
CA ASP A 401 -3.03 -1.92 12.18
C ASP A 401 -1.98 -0.78 12.09
N ASP A 402 -1.97 -0.01 11.00
CA ASP A 402 -1.18 1.23 10.85
C ASP A 402 -2.03 2.34 10.20
N PHE A 403 -2.42 3.32 11.02
CA PHE A 403 -3.28 4.44 10.61
C PHE A 403 -2.50 5.67 10.15
N THR A 404 -1.17 5.61 10.18
CA THR A 404 -0.30 6.76 9.91
C THR A 404 -0.53 7.32 8.52
N MET A 405 -0.73 6.46 7.52
CA MET A 405 -0.95 6.89 6.13
C MET A 405 -2.25 7.69 5.99
N VAL A 406 -3.36 7.14 6.48
CA VAL A 406 -4.69 7.80 6.40
C VAL A 406 -4.70 9.09 7.19
N ALA A 407 -4.16 9.09 8.41
CA ALA A 407 -4.07 10.29 9.23
C ALA A 407 -3.21 11.37 8.57
N THR A 408 -2.09 10.98 7.97
CA THR A 408 -1.23 11.89 7.21
C THR A 408 -1.98 12.47 6.02
N LEU A 409 -2.62 11.62 5.21
CA LEU A 409 -3.42 12.02 4.05
C LEU A 409 -4.45 13.09 4.40
N ILE A 410 -5.27 12.84 5.44
CA ILE A 410 -6.34 13.75 5.88
C ILE A 410 -5.75 15.08 6.38
N ARG A 411 -4.76 15.03 7.29
CA ARG A 411 -4.15 16.25 7.86
C ARG A 411 -3.48 17.10 6.79
N GLY A 412 -2.78 16.48 5.84
CA GLY A 412 -2.07 17.16 4.76
C GLY A 412 -2.97 17.65 3.62
N ALA A 413 -4.19 17.11 3.48
CA ALA A 413 -5.10 17.46 2.38
C ALA A 413 -5.43 18.96 2.37
N ARG A 414 -5.63 19.59 3.53
CA ARG A 414 -5.97 21.02 3.65
C ARG A 414 -4.97 21.93 2.93
N ASP A 415 -3.67 21.62 3.00
CA ASP A 415 -2.62 22.42 2.38
C ASP A 415 -2.47 22.18 0.89
N ARG A 416 -3.14 21.13 0.39
CA ARG A 416 -3.06 20.62 -0.97
C ARG A 416 -4.37 20.77 -1.73
N LEU A 417 -5.43 21.21 -1.08
CA LEU A 417 -6.67 21.60 -1.73
C LEU A 417 -6.63 23.08 -2.15
N LYS A 418 -7.23 23.37 -3.30
CA LYS A 418 -7.58 24.72 -3.71
C LYS A 418 -8.70 25.26 -2.81
N LYS A 419 -9.02 26.55 -2.95
CA LYS A 419 -10.23 27.10 -2.34
C LYS A 419 -11.45 26.32 -2.86
N HIS A 420 -12.30 25.83 -1.95
CA HIS A 420 -13.44 24.95 -2.25
C HIS A 420 -13.07 23.56 -2.80
N GLY A 421 -11.81 23.16 -2.70
CA GLY A 421 -11.42 21.80 -3.04
C GLY A 421 -11.98 20.78 -2.04
N VAL A 422 -12.14 19.53 -2.49
CA VAL A 422 -12.78 18.45 -1.73
C VAL A 422 -11.85 17.26 -1.57
N LEU A 423 -11.78 16.72 -0.36
CA LEU A 423 -11.18 15.41 -0.09
C LEU A 423 -12.30 14.36 -0.10
N TRP A 424 -12.17 13.36 -0.96
CA TRP A 424 -13.00 12.18 -1.01
C TRP A 424 -12.19 10.98 -0.54
N ILE A 425 -12.64 10.33 0.53
CA ILE A 425 -12.04 9.09 1.03
C ILE A 425 -13.13 8.05 1.28
N VAL A 426 -12.76 6.79 1.11
CA VAL A 426 -13.57 5.67 1.57
C VAL A 426 -12.82 4.93 2.67
N ALA A 427 -13.55 4.48 3.68
CA ALA A 427 -13.04 3.67 4.76
C ALA A 427 -14.16 2.75 5.26
N GLN A 428 -13.78 1.68 5.95
CA GLN A 428 -14.76 0.88 6.66
C GLN A 428 -15.36 1.69 7.82
N GLU A 429 -16.63 1.47 8.13
CA GLU A 429 -17.38 2.29 9.09
C GLU A 429 -16.76 2.27 10.50
N GLN A 430 -16.14 1.16 10.91
CA GLN A 430 -15.44 1.05 12.20
C GLN A 430 -14.10 1.79 12.26
N VAL A 431 -13.56 2.25 11.13
CA VAL A 431 -12.33 3.03 11.13
C VAL A 431 -12.66 4.45 11.58
N PRO A 432 -11.98 5.00 12.60
CA PRO A 432 -12.28 6.32 13.13
C PRO A 432 -11.68 7.44 12.25
N VAL A 433 -12.11 7.51 10.99
CA VAL A 433 -11.87 8.65 10.09
C VAL A 433 -13.04 9.62 10.21
N GLY A 434 -12.77 10.90 10.50
CA GLY A 434 -13.82 11.94 10.61
C GLY A 434 -14.23 12.28 12.03
N ARG A 435 -13.27 12.33 12.95
CA ARG A 435 -13.42 12.93 14.27
C ARG A 435 -12.69 14.26 14.33
#